data_AF-A0A969WVC5-F1
#
_entry.id   AF-A0A969WVC5-F1
#
_cell.length_a   1.000
_cell.length_b   1.000
_cell.length_c   1.000
_cell.angle_alpha   90.00
_cell.angle_beta   90.00
_cell.angle_gamma   90.00
#
_symmetry.space_group_name_H-M   'P 1'
#
loop_
_entity.id
_entity.type
_entity.pdbx_description
1 polymer ?
#
loop_
_entity_poly.entity_id
_entity_poly.type
_entity_poly.pdbx_seq_one_letter_code
_entity_poly.pdbx_strand_id
1 'polypeptide(L)'
;ENYYNIKQDFVAICYLTLANKLIHEVNPNAITVAEEVSGMPGLAIEPEKGGYGFDYRMAMNIPDFWIKTIKEVKDEDWDPSAIFWEVTNRRAEEKTVSYVESHDQALVGDKTLIFRLIDKEMYWFMSKDTPSLIVDRGIALHKMIRLVTVSTINGGYLTFMGNEFGHPEWVDFPREGNDWSYKYARRQWSLNEDLNLKYHYMGDFDKEMIALIKSIKDFQELPIIKIWEKKADNVLAYMRGDLLFIYNFNPTQSFTDYGMLVPEGEYKVILNTDEKRFGGFGLTNDEMHHFSNYDELYKKHNKGWLKVYIPAHTAVVLKRINK
;
A
#
# COMPACT_ATOMS: atom_id res chain seq x y z
N GLU A 1 -19.81 17.74 -14.99
CA GLU A 1 -19.85 18.21 -16.39
C GLU A 1 -19.07 17.32 -17.36
N ASN A 2 -17.89 16.79 -17.01
CA ASN A 2 -17.11 15.94 -17.93
C ASN A 2 -17.67 14.52 -18.17
N TYR A 3 -18.40 13.94 -17.20
CA TYR A 3 -18.84 12.53 -17.27
C TYR A 3 -20.25 12.28 -17.82
N TYR A 4 -21.15 13.27 -17.75
CA TYR A 4 -22.54 13.16 -18.21
C TYR A 4 -22.83 14.30 -19.18
N ASN A 5 -22.39 14.11 -20.42
CA ASN A 5 -22.40 15.14 -21.47
C ASN A 5 -22.87 14.62 -22.83
N ILE A 6 -23.58 13.48 -22.85
CA ILE A 6 -24.17 12.83 -24.03
C ILE A 6 -23.11 12.20 -24.96
N LYS A 7 -21.81 12.39 -24.70
CA LYS A 7 -20.73 11.73 -25.45
C LYS A 7 -20.45 10.29 -25.00
N GLN A 8 -21.20 9.78 -24.02
CA GLN A 8 -21.08 8.42 -23.54
C GLN A 8 -21.59 7.45 -24.61
N ASP A 9 -20.92 6.30 -24.77
CA ASP A 9 -21.44 5.21 -25.61
C ASP A 9 -22.55 4.47 -24.83
N PHE A 10 -23.80 4.85 -25.10
CA PHE A 10 -24.97 4.25 -24.45
C PHE A 10 -25.13 2.76 -24.78
N VAL A 11 -24.66 2.30 -25.94
CA VAL A 11 -24.73 0.88 -26.32
C VAL A 11 -23.75 0.08 -25.46
N ALA A 12 -22.54 0.58 -25.29
CA ALA A 12 -21.55 -0.04 -24.40
C ALA A 12 -22.01 -0.06 -22.94
N ILE A 13 -22.57 1.05 -22.44
CA ILE A 13 -23.11 1.13 -21.07
C ILE A 13 -24.23 0.11 -20.87
N CYS A 14 -25.17 0.03 -21.81
CA CYS A 14 -26.27 -0.93 -21.77
C CYS A 14 -25.75 -2.37 -21.74
N TYR A 15 -24.79 -2.69 -22.63
CA TYR A 15 -24.16 -4.00 -22.65
C TYR A 15 -23.51 -4.37 -21.32
N LEU A 16 -22.66 -3.49 -20.76
CA LEU A 16 -21.97 -3.75 -19.50
C LEU A 16 -22.94 -3.94 -18.33
N THR A 17 -24.00 -3.12 -18.29
CA THR A 17 -25.04 -3.22 -17.25
C THR A 17 -25.79 -4.55 -17.34
N LEU A 18 -26.18 -4.96 -18.56
CA LEU A 18 -26.85 -6.24 -18.79
C LEU A 18 -25.92 -7.43 -18.51
N ALA A 19 -24.64 -7.33 -18.86
CA ALA A 19 -23.64 -8.36 -18.59
C ALA A 19 -23.44 -8.55 -17.08
N ASN A 20 -23.27 -7.47 -16.31
CA ASN A 20 -23.17 -7.55 -14.85
C ASN A 20 -24.44 -8.13 -14.23
N LYS A 21 -25.62 -7.72 -14.70
CA LYS A 21 -26.89 -8.28 -14.22
C LYS A 21 -26.97 -9.79 -14.46
N LEU A 22 -26.62 -10.24 -15.67
CA LEU A 22 -26.61 -11.67 -16.02
C LEU A 22 -25.60 -12.46 -15.17
N ILE A 23 -24.38 -11.94 -14.98
CA ILE A 23 -23.34 -12.59 -14.18
C ILE A 23 -23.84 -12.86 -12.75
N HIS A 24 -24.46 -11.86 -12.11
CA HIS A 24 -24.97 -11.98 -10.75
C HIS A 24 -26.27 -12.78 -10.64
N GLU A 25 -27.10 -12.81 -11.69
CA GLU A 25 -28.25 -13.72 -11.78
C GLU A 25 -27.80 -15.19 -11.85
N VAL A 26 -26.74 -15.48 -12.61
CA VAL A 26 -26.18 -16.83 -12.73
C VAL A 26 -25.42 -17.25 -11.46
N ASN A 27 -24.63 -16.34 -10.88
CA ASN A 27 -23.89 -16.57 -9.65
C ASN A 27 -23.85 -15.29 -8.80
N PRO A 28 -24.68 -15.21 -7.74
CA PRO A 28 -24.70 -14.05 -6.84
C PRO A 28 -23.38 -13.77 -6.10
N ASN A 29 -22.45 -14.72 -6.08
CA ASN A 29 -21.13 -14.58 -5.45
C ASN A 29 -20.01 -14.31 -6.47
N ALA A 30 -20.35 -14.08 -7.74
CA ALA A 30 -19.36 -13.65 -8.72
C ALA A 30 -18.79 -12.28 -8.32
N ILE A 31 -17.57 -12.00 -8.79
CA ILE A 31 -16.93 -10.70 -8.62
C ILE A 31 -16.58 -10.17 -10.00
N THR A 32 -17.04 -8.96 -10.33
CA THR A 32 -16.66 -8.23 -11.53
C THR A 32 -15.90 -6.96 -11.16
N VAL A 33 -14.82 -6.71 -11.89
CA VAL A 33 -13.92 -5.56 -11.65
C VAL A 33 -13.81 -4.75 -12.93
N ALA A 34 -14.06 -3.45 -12.84
CA ALA A 34 -13.85 -2.51 -13.93
C ALA A 34 -12.42 -1.94 -13.92
N GLU A 35 -11.69 -2.14 -15.00
CA GLU A 35 -10.46 -1.42 -15.30
C GLU A 35 -10.81 -0.16 -16.10
N GLU A 36 -10.83 0.99 -15.42
CA GLU A 36 -11.36 2.23 -16.01
C GLU A 36 -10.66 3.45 -15.41
N VAL A 37 -10.01 4.25 -16.26
CA VAL A 37 -9.10 5.34 -15.85
C VAL A 37 -9.84 6.65 -15.55
N SER A 38 -10.94 6.96 -16.24
CA SER A 38 -11.54 8.29 -16.20
C SER A 38 -12.13 8.63 -14.83
N GLY A 39 -12.52 7.65 -14.02
CA GLY A 39 -13.19 7.93 -12.76
C GLY A 39 -14.71 8.01 -12.90
N MET A 40 -15.29 7.34 -13.90
CA MET A 40 -16.73 7.41 -14.20
C MET A 40 -17.56 7.06 -12.95
N PRO A 41 -18.42 7.98 -12.45
CA PRO A 41 -19.27 7.71 -11.30
C PRO A 41 -20.30 6.60 -11.59
N GLY A 42 -20.56 5.76 -10.59
CA GLY A 42 -21.57 4.70 -10.66
C GLY A 42 -21.10 3.39 -11.28
N LEU A 43 -19.81 3.25 -11.63
CA LEU A 43 -19.28 1.99 -12.18
C LEU A 43 -19.47 0.83 -11.21
N ALA A 44 -19.07 1.03 -9.96
CA ALA A 44 -19.16 0.03 -8.90
C ALA A 44 -20.42 0.22 -8.01
N ILE A 45 -21.55 0.53 -8.65
CA ILE A 45 -22.87 0.69 -8.01
C ILE A 45 -23.86 -0.25 -8.69
N GLU A 46 -24.80 -0.80 -7.93
CA GLU A 46 -25.87 -1.67 -8.40
C GLU A 46 -26.71 -1.03 -9.54
N PRO A 47 -27.14 -1.80 -10.56
CA PRO A 47 -27.97 -1.28 -11.65
C PRO A 47 -29.29 -0.65 -11.17
N GLU A 48 -29.89 -1.19 -10.12
CA GLU A 48 -31.15 -0.69 -9.53
C GLU A 48 -31.02 0.73 -8.96
N LYS A 49 -29.81 1.13 -8.58
CA LYS A 49 -29.47 2.48 -8.10
C LYS A 49 -28.94 3.39 -9.22
N GLY A 50 -29.00 2.94 -10.47
CA GLY A 50 -28.50 3.67 -11.64
C GLY A 50 -27.00 3.50 -11.91
N GLY A 51 -26.37 2.48 -11.32
CA GLY A 51 -24.98 2.12 -11.61
C GLY A 51 -24.81 1.12 -12.76
N TYR A 52 -23.57 0.69 -12.99
CA TYR A 52 -23.19 -0.23 -14.06
C TYR A 52 -23.17 -1.69 -13.59
N GLY A 53 -23.24 -1.92 -12.28
CA GLY A 53 -23.28 -3.23 -11.65
C GLY A 53 -21.95 -3.95 -11.47
N PHE A 54 -20.81 -3.25 -11.58
CA PHE A 54 -19.54 -3.85 -11.15
C PHE A 54 -19.45 -3.90 -9.62
N ASP A 55 -18.72 -4.87 -9.07
CA ASP A 55 -18.47 -4.92 -7.62
C ASP A 55 -17.33 -3.98 -7.21
N TYR A 56 -16.33 -3.85 -8.08
CA TYR A 56 -15.15 -3.03 -7.82
C TYR A 56 -14.70 -2.27 -9.07
N ARG A 57 -13.97 -1.18 -8.85
CA ARG A 57 -13.13 -0.52 -9.88
C ARG A 57 -11.65 -0.53 -9.46
N MET A 58 -10.74 -0.45 -10.42
CA MET A 58 -9.31 -0.30 -10.12
C MET A 58 -8.99 1.14 -9.65
N ALA A 59 -8.23 1.27 -8.57
CA ALA A 59 -7.75 2.57 -8.06
C ALA A 59 -6.47 3.01 -8.80
N MET A 60 -6.62 3.33 -10.09
CA MET A 60 -5.50 3.61 -11.00
C MET A 60 -4.70 4.87 -10.66
N ASN A 61 -5.27 5.77 -9.84
CA ASN A 61 -4.61 6.98 -9.36
C ASN A 61 -3.46 6.69 -8.38
N ILE A 62 -3.54 5.59 -7.61
CA ILE A 62 -2.53 5.26 -6.58
C ILE A 62 -1.16 4.92 -7.19
N PRO A 63 -1.06 4.03 -8.20
CA PRO A 63 0.22 3.78 -8.88
C PRO A 63 0.83 5.03 -9.52
N ASP A 64 0.01 5.85 -10.20
CA ASP A 64 0.47 7.08 -10.85
C ASP A 64 1.07 8.06 -9.83
N PHE A 65 0.42 8.19 -8.67
CA PHE A 65 0.92 9.00 -7.57
C PHE A 65 2.27 8.50 -7.05
N TRP A 66 2.43 7.20 -6.83
CA TRP A 66 3.70 6.65 -6.35
C TRP A 66 4.83 6.82 -7.36
N ILE A 67 4.56 6.58 -8.65
CA ILE A 67 5.53 6.84 -9.72
C ILE A 67 5.96 8.29 -9.73
N LYS A 68 4.99 9.22 -9.75
CA LYS A 68 5.26 10.64 -9.78
C LYS A 68 6.08 11.07 -8.58
N THR A 69 5.67 10.65 -7.39
CA THR A 69 6.34 10.97 -6.12
C THR A 69 7.79 10.49 -6.13
N ILE A 70 8.06 9.23 -6.49
CA ILE A 70 9.42 8.67 -6.51
C ILE A 70 10.30 9.31 -7.60
N LYS A 71 9.70 9.67 -8.75
CA LYS A 71 10.44 10.20 -9.90
C LYS A 71 10.76 11.69 -9.75
N GLU A 72 9.84 12.46 -9.18
CA GLU A 72 9.86 13.93 -9.26
C GLU A 72 10.11 14.60 -7.91
N VAL A 73 9.93 13.89 -6.80
CA VAL A 73 9.97 14.47 -5.44
C VAL A 73 11.04 13.75 -4.61
N LYS A 74 11.92 14.53 -3.97
CA LYS A 74 12.90 13.99 -3.03
C LYS A 74 12.22 13.54 -1.74
N ASP A 75 12.78 12.55 -1.06
CA ASP A 75 12.19 11.96 0.15
C ASP A 75 11.86 12.97 1.25
N GLU A 76 12.75 13.95 1.46
CA GLU A 76 12.53 15.01 2.44
C GLU A 76 11.30 15.87 2.13
N ASP A 77 10.91 15.96 0.85
CA ASP A 77 9.79 16.75 0.36
C ASP A 77 8.49 15.92 0.19
N TRP A 78 8.51 14.63 0.55
CA TRP A 78 7.29 13.81 0.52
C TRP A 78 6.28 14.33 1.52
N ASP A 79 5.07 14.65 1.05
CA ASP A 79 4.02 15.22 1.87
C ASP A 79 3.12 14.09 2.44
N PRO A 80 3.15 13.82 3.77
CA PRO A 80 2.31 12.80 4.37
C PRO A 80 0.81 13.06 4.18
N SER A 81 0.40 14.32 4.09
CA SER A 81 -0.99 14.71 3.81
C SER A 81 -1.40 14.31 2.40
N ALA A 82 -0.50 14.50 1.41
CA ALA A 82 -0.76 14.11 0.03
C ALA A 82 -0.81 12.58 -0.12
N ILE A 83 0.11 11.86 0.54
CA ILE A 83 0.09 10.40 0.58
C ILE A 83 -1.24 9.91 1.15
N PHE A 84 -1.62 10.38 2.34
CA PHE A 84 -2.85 9.92 2.99
C PHE A 84 -4.10 10.29 2.18
N TRP A 85 -4.14 11.50 1.60
CA TRP A 85 -5.21 11.91 0.72
C TRP A 85 -5.33 10.95 -0.47
N GLU A 86 -4.26 10.70 -1.21
CA GLU A 86 -4.34 9.93 -2.44
C GLU A 86 -4.81 8.49 -2.20
N VAL A 87 -4.28 7.82 -1.17
CA VAL A 87 -4.66 6.43 -0.86
C VAL A 87 -6.04 6.30 -0.24
N THR A 88 -6.67 7.40 0.18
CA THR A 88 -8.03 7.43 0.74
C THR A 88 -9.06 8.16 -0.13
N ASN A 89 -8.63 8.88 -1.17
CA ASN A 89 -9.48 9.70 -2.03
C ASN A 89 -10.29 8.82 -2.99
N ARG A 90 -11.55 8.59 -2.64
CA ARG A 90 -12.51 7.79 -3.41
C ARG A 90 -13.94 8.10 -3.01
N ARG A 91 -14.89 7.65 -3.81
CA ARG A 91 -16.32 7.76 -3.51
C ARG A 91 -16.69 6.75 -2.44
N ALA A 92 -17.40 7.19 -1.41
CA ALA A 92 -17.78 6.33 -0.29
C ALA A 92 -18.69 5.16 -0.71
N GLU A 93 -19.47 5.35 -1.77
CA GLU A 93 -20.43 4.34 -2.27
C GLU A 93 -19.81 3.33 -3.25
N GLU A 94 -18.55 3.53 -3.68
CA GLU A 94 -17.88 2.65 -4.65
C GLU A 94 -16.71 1.92 -4.00
N LYS A 95 -16.66 0.59 -4.18
CA LYS A 95 -15.51 -0.20 -3.74
C LYS A 95 -14.41 -0.17 -4.80
N THR A 96 -13.16 -0.12 -4.34
CA THR A 96 -11.98 -0.07 -5.21
C THR A 96 -11.00 -1.19 -4.89
N VAL A 97 -10.29 -1.65 -5.92
CA VAL A 97 -9.09 -2.48 -5.77
C VAL A 97 -7.87 -1.58 -5.80
N SER A 98 -7.17 -1.48 -4.67
CA SER A 98 -5.95 -0.68 -4.50
C SER A 98 -4.71 -1.53 -4.78
N TYR A 99 -3.71 -0.92 -5.41
CA TYR A 99 -2.44 -1.55 -5.73
C TYR A 99 -1.37 -0.47 -5.90
N VAL A 100 -0.11 -0.84 -5.65
CA VAL A 100 1.02 0.09 -5.71
C VAL A 100 1.57 0.22 -7.11
N GLU A 101 1.58 -0.88 -7.85
CA GLU A 101 2.09 -0.95 -9.20
C GLU A 101 1.35 -2.01 -10.03
N SER A 102 1.20 -1.77 -11.33
CA SER A 102 0.46 -2.61 -12.27
C SER A 102 1.36 -3.54 -13.07
N HIS A 103 0.74 -4.36 -13.92
CA HIS A 103 1.45 -5.17 -14.91
C HIS A 103 2.08 -4.30 -16.02
N ASP A 104 1.45 -3.18 -16.40
CA ASP A 104 2.01 -2.25 -17.40
C ASP A 104 3.37 -1.68 -16.97
N GLN A 105 3.48 -1.32 -15.69
CA GLN A 105 4.72 -0.77 -15.13
C GLN A 105 5.82 -1.83 -15.00
N ALA A 106 5.44 -3.11 -15.05
CA ALA A 106 6.37 -4.23 -15.13
C ALA A 106 6.79 -4.55 -16.58
N LEU A 107 6.18 -3.97 -17.62
CA LEU A 107 6.54 -4.22 -19.02
C LEU A 107 7.79 -3.44 -19.47
N VAL A 108 8.39 -3.89 -20.57
CA VAL A 108 9.50 -3.19 -21.23
C VAL A 108 9.11 -1.74 -21.57
N GLY A 109 10.01 -0.81 -21.25
CA GLY A 109 9.79 0.62 -21.45
C GLY A 109 9.30 1.35 -20.20
N ASP A 110 8.99 0.63 -19.12
CA ASP A 110 8.73 1.23 -17.82
C ASP A 110 9.54 0.56 -16.67
N LYS A 111 9.34 1.03 -15.43
CA LYS A 111 10.06 0.54 -14.25
C LYS A 111 9.10 0.17 -13.12
N THR A 112 9.33 -1.00 -12.52
CA THR A 112 8.70 -1.42 -11.25
C THR A 112 9.08 -0.47 -10.11
N LEU A 113 8.29 -0.47 -9.03
CA LEU A 113 8.51 0.34 -7.84
C LEU A 113 9.94 0.18 -7.32
N ILE A 114 10.37 -1.07 -7.12
CA ILE A 114 11.71 -1.34 -6.60
C ILE A 114 12.79 -0.86 -7.57
N PHE A 115 12.61 -1.04 -8.87
CA PHE A 115 13.61 -0.62 -9.85
C PHE A 115 13.71 0.90 -9.97
N ARG A 116 12.65 1.65 -9.66
CA ARG A 116 12.72 3.11 -9.50
C ARG A 116 13.48 3.52 -8.24
N LEU A 117 13.33 2.76 -7.16
CA LEU A 117 13.94 3.08 -5.87
C LEU A 117 15.45 2.79 -5.83
N ILE A 118 15.90 1.70 -6.48
CA ILE A 118 17.30 1.23 -6.36
C ILE A 118 18.02 1.05 -7.70
N ASP A 119 17.30 1.04 -8.83
CA ASP A 119 17.85 0.94 -10.19
C ASP A 119 18.92 -0.18 -10.31
N LYS A 120 20.05 0.11 -10.96
CA LYS A 120 21.16 -0.82 -11.19
C LYS A 120 21.82 -1.35 -9.92
N GLU A 121 21.65 -0.70 -8.76
CA GLU A 121 22.25 -1.16 -7.50
C GLU A 121 21.73 -2.56 -7.12
N MET A 122 20.52 -2.88 -7.57
CA MET A 122 19.89 -4.18 -7.38
C MET A 122 20.72 -5.36 -7.89
N TYR A 123 21.55 -5.16 -8.93
CA TYR A 123 22.35 -6.24 -9.50
C TYR A 123 23.61 -6.55 -8.68
N TRP A 124 24.04 -5.63 -7.81
CA TRP A 124 25.32 -5.71 -7.11
C TRP A 124 25.17 -5.78 -5.60
N PHE A 125 24.11 -5.19 -5.04
CA PHE A 125 23.95 -4.96 -3.60
C PHE A 125 22.75 -5.68 -2.96
N MET A 126 22.15 -6.63 -3.68
CA MET A 126 21.09 -7.50 -3.16
C MET A 126 21.62 -8.74 -2.42
N SER A 127 22.93 -8.95 -2.33
CA SER A 127 23.51 -9.90 -1.36
C SER A 127 23.43 -9.33 0.05
N LYS A 128 23.11 -10.16 1.05
CA LYS A 128 23.12 -9.76 2.46
C LYS A 128 24.50 -9.32 2.97
N ASP A 129 25.57 -9.83 2.36
CA ASP A 129 26.94 -9.51 2.74
C ASP A 129 27.42 -8.16 2.18
N THR A 130 26.63 -7.53 1.30
CA THR A 130 27.00 -6.27 0.65
C THR A 130 26.06 -5.14 1.11
N PRO A 131 26.53 -4.23 1.99
CA PRO A 131 25.71 -3.11 2.45
C PRO A 131 25.58 -2.04 1.36
N SER A 132 24.42 -1.38 1.29
CA SER A 132 24.21 -0.22 0.43
C SER A 132 23.03 0.59 0.95
N LEU A 133 23.30 1.86 1.31
CA LEU A 133 22.27 2.77 1.80
C LEU A 133 21.13 2.98 0.80
N ILE A 134 21.42 2.90 -0.50
CA ILE A 134 20.42 3.01 -1.56
C ILE A 134 19.48 1.79 -1.51
N VAL A 135 20.04 0.58 -1.36
CA VAL A 135 19.25 -0.65 -1.25
C VAL A 135 18.46 -0.68 0.05
N ASP A 136 19.07 -0.28 1.17
CA ASP A 136 18.41 -0.25 2.47
C ASP A 136 17.22 0.72 2.46
N ARG A 137 17.41 1.92 1.88
CA ARG A 137 16.34 2.89 1.60
C ARG A 137 15.23 2.28 0.73
N GLY A 138 15.59 1.63 -0.38
CA GLY A 138 14.61 1.07 -1.31
C GLY A 138 13.76 -0.05 -0.71
N ILE A 139 14.37 -0.93 0.08
CA ILE A 139 13.66 -2.00 0.82
C ILE A 139 12.72 -1.39 1.86
N ALA A 140 13.17 -0.37 2.61
CA ALA A 140 12.33 0.31 3.59
C ALA A 140 11.10 0.96 2.93
N LEU A 141 11.30 1.77 1.89
CA LEU A 141 10.23 2.46 1.18
C LEU A 141 9.28 1.49 0.46
N HIS A 142 9.79 0.41 -0.14
CA HIS A 142 8.94 -0.63 -0.76
C HIS A 142 7.93 -1.20 0.24
N LYS A 143 8.39 -1.61 1.43
CA LYS A 143 7.52 -2.12 2.50
C LYS A 143 6.53 -1.06 2.98
N MET A 144 6.99 0.16 3.24
CA MET A 144 6.14 1.24 3.76
C MET A 144 5.03 1.64 2.78
N ILE A 145 5.35 1.76 1.48
CA ILE A 145 4.41 2.11 0.41
C ILE A 145 3.34 1.02 0.26
N ARG A 146 3.75 -0.25 0.25
CA ARG A 146 2.81 -1.39 0.21
C ARG A 146 1.92 -1.41 1.44
N LEU A 147 2.49 -1.21 2.63
CA LEU A 147 1.76 -1.22 3.88
C LEU A 147 0.70 -0.12 3.91
N VAL A 148 1.06 1.14 3.60
CA VAL A 148 0.09 2.25 3.61
C VAL A 148 -1.01 2.06 2.55
N THR A 149 -0.70 1.44 1.42
CA THR A 149 -1.69 1.16 0.37
C THR A 149 -2.66 0.06 0.80
N VAL A 150 -2.18 -1.05 1.38
CA VAL A 150 -3.05 -2.16 1.78
C VAL A 150 -3.87 -1.84 3.03
N SER A 151 -3.30 -1.14 4.01
CA SER A 151 -3.99 -0.80 5.25
C SER A 151 -5.10 0.23 5.03
N THR A 152 -5.09 0.93 3.90
CA THR A 152 -6.08 1.95 3.52
C THR A 152 -7.02 1.51 2.40
N ILE A 153 -7.08 0.23 2.01
CA ILE A 153 -8.00 -0.27 0.97
C ILE A 153 -9.48 0.03 1.27
N ASN A 154 -10.31 0.15 0.24
CA ASN A 154 -11.78 0.22 0.35
C ASN A 154 -12.41 -0.81 -0.59
N GLY A 155 -12.09 -2.08 -0.34
CA GLY A 155 -12.50 -3.18 -1.19
C GLY A 155 -11.41 -4.24 -1.23
N GLY A 156 -10.58 -4.23 -2.27
CA GLY A 156 -9.54 -5.22 -2.49
C GLY A 156 -8.13 -4.65 -2.51
N TYR A 157 -7.14 -5.53 -2.36
CA TYR A 157 -5.73 -5.25 -2.63
C TYR A 157 -5.23 -6.17 -3.74
N LEU A 158 -4.44 -5.62 -4.67
CA LEU A 158 -3.88 -6.37 -5.78
C LEU A 158 -2.35 -6.23 -5.81
N THR A 159 -1.67 -7.32 -6.17
CA THR A 159 -0.23 -7.34 -6.45
C THR A 159 0.01 -8.14 -7.72
N PHE A 160 0.77 -7.57 -8.65
CA PHE A 160 1.23 -8.28 -9.83
C PHE A 160 2.44 -9.18 -9.50
N MET A 161 2.48 -10.37 -10.11
CA MET A 161 3.44 -11.42 -9.79
C MET A 161 4.91 -10.98 -9.82
N GLY A 162 5.60 -11.17 -8.70
CA GLY A 162 7.00 -10.82 -8.48
C GLY A 162 7.18 -9.47 -7.77
N ASN A 163 6.19 -8.57 -7.84
CA ASN A 163 6.33 -7.24 -7.23
C ASN A 163 6.32 -7.33 -5.69
N GLU A 164 5.72 -8.38 -5.11
CA GLU A 164 5.74 -8.70 -3.67
C GLU A 164 7.14 -8.78 -3.07
N PHE A 165 8.12 -9.31 -3.82
CA PHE A 165 9.51 -9.39 -3.37
C PHE A 165 10.43 -8.43 -4.10
N GLY A 166 9.89 -7.46 -4.84
CA GLY A 166 10.68 -6.53 -5.63
C GLY A 166 11.47 -7.24 -6.75
N HIS A 167 10.77 -8.01 -7.59
CA HIS A 167 11.37 -8.67 -8.73
C HIS A 167 12.15 -7.68 -9.62
N PRO A 168 13.39 -8.02 -10.03
CA PRO A 168 14.23 -7.12 -10.81
C PRO A 168 13.78 -7.00 -12.27
N GLU A 169 14.45 -6.13 -13.04
CA GLU A 169 14.27 -6.01 -14.50
C GLU A 169 12.80 -5.66 -14.88
N TRP A 170 12.34 -6.20 -16.01
CA TRP A 170 11.01 -6.01 -16.58
C TRP A 170 10.54 -7.31 -17.25
N VAL A 171 9.27 -7.34 -17.64
CA VAL A 171 8.64 -8.33 -18.51
C VAL A 171 8.75 -7.85 -19.96
N ASP A 172 9.32 -8.66 -20.84
CA ASP A 172 9.25 -8.43 -22.29
C ASP A 172 8.87 -9.74 -22.97
N PHE A 173 7.82 -9.70 -23.79
CA PHE A 173 7.34 -10.87 -24.52
C PHE A 173 8.12 -11.04 -25.84
N PRO A 174 8.25 -12.27 -26.35
CA PRO A 174 8.86 -12.52 -27.66
C PRO A 174 8.17 -11.71 -28.76
N ARG A 175 8.94 -10.87 -29.45
CA ARG A 175 8.49 -10.05 -30.57
C ARG A 175 9.66 -9.77 -31.52
N GLU A 176 9.37 -9.27 -32.72
CA GLU A 176 10.40 -8.93 -33.71
C GLU A 176 11.49 -8.01 -33.13
N GLY A 177 11.11 -7.01 -32.33
CA GLY A 177 12.05 -6.05 -31.74
C GLY A 177 12.95 -6.59 -30.60
N ASN A 178 12.87 -7.89 -30.26
CA ASN A 178 13.79 -8.55 -29.32
C ASN A 178 14.22 -9.94 -29.80
N ASP A 179 14.19 -10.17 -31.12
CA ASP A 179 14.58 -11.43 -31.76
C ASP A 179 13.81 -12.65 -31.21
N TRP A 180 12.52 -12.47 -30.88
CA TRP A 180 11.66 -13.51 -30.29
C TRP A 180 12.23 -14.10 -28.98
N SER A 181 12.95 -13.28 -28.22
CA SER A 181 13.59 -13.70 -26.97
C SER A 181 12.59 -13.96 -25.85
N TYR A 182 12.78 -15.08 -25.15
CA TYR A 182 12.04 -15.43 -23.93
C TYR A 182 12.77 -15.01 -22.65
N LYS A 183 13.94 -14.35 -22.76
CA LYS A 183 14.80 -14.02 -21.61
C LYS A 183 14.06 -13.25 -20.50
N TYR A 184 13.16 -12.34 -20.86
CA TYR A 184 12.41 -11.50 -19.93
C TYR A 184 10.94 -11.95 -19.78
N ALA A 185 10.48 -12.93 -20.55
CA ALA A 185 9.15 -13.53 -20.45
C ALA A 185 9.11 -14.60 -19.34
N ARG A 186 9.61 -14.26 -18.15
CA ARG A 186 9.74 -15.18 -17.00
C ARG A 186 9.64 -14.43 -15.66
N ARG A 187 9.57 -15.20 -14.58
CA ARG A 187 9.75 -14.72 -13.20
C ARG A 187 10.90 -15.48 -12.54
N GLN A 188 11.72 -14.78 -11.77
CA GLN A 188 12.93 -15.30 -11.12
C GLN A 188 12.65 -15.66 -9.66
N TRP A 189 11.79 -16.66 -9.44
CA TRP A 189 11.34 -17.05 -8.09
C TRP A 189 12.49 -17.43 -7.15
N SER A 190 13.58 -17.99 -7.69
CA SER A 190 14.79 -18.32 -6.94
C SER A 190 15.41 -17.14 -6.20
N LEU A 191 15.17 -15.90 -6.65
CA LEU A 191 15.67 -14.70 -5.97
C LEU A 191 15.00 -14.51 -4.60
N ASN A 192 13.71 -14.81 -4.50
CA ASN A 192 12.95 -14.75 -3.25
C ASN A 192 13.23 -15.96 -2.35
N GLU A 193 13.56 -17.12 -2.93
CA GLU A 193 13.85 -18.35 -2.19
C GLU A 193 15.27 -18.39 -1.60
N ASP A 194 16.23 -17.67 -2.21
CA ASP A 194 17.60 -17.63 -1.74
C ASP A 194 17.75 -16.70 -0.51
N LEU A 195 17.90 -17.33 0.66
CA LEU A 195 18.08 -16.64 1.93
C LEU A 195 19.44 -15.91 2.06
N ASN A 196 20.34 -15.98 1.07
CA ASN A 196 21.53 -15.14 1.03
C ASN A 196 21.30 -13.79 0.32
N LEU A 197 20.17 -13.66 -0.38
CA LEU A 197 19.76 -12.43 -1.04
C LEU A 197 18.77 -11.62 -0.18
N LYS A 198 18.57 -10.35 -0.52
CA LYS A 198 17.68 -9.42 0.20
C LYS A 198 16.24 -9.44 -0.30
N TYR A 199 15.92 -10.11 -1.41
CA TYR A 199 14.56 -10.13 -1.97
C TYR A 199 13.54 -10.75 -1.01
N HIS A 200 13.94 -11.83 -0.32
CA HIS A 200 13.05 -12.50 0.64
C HIS A 200 12.63 -11.57 1.78
N TYR A 201 13.40 -10.53 2.13
CA TYR A 201 12.97 -9.55 3.14
C TYR A 201 11.67 -8.83 2.76
N MET A 202 11.51 -8.48 1.48
CA MET A 202 10.28 -7.87 0.97
C MET A 202 9.15 -8.91 0.86
N GLY A 203 9.46 -10.13 0.38
CA GLY A 203 8.48 -11.21 0.28
C GLY A 203 7.95 -11.69 1.64
N ASP A 204 8.82 -11.81 2.63
CA ASP A 204 8.46 -12.18 4.01
C ASP A 204 7.60 -11.09 4.66
N PHE A 205 7.95 -9.82 4.44
CA PHE A 205 7.12 -8.70 4.90
C PHE A 205 5.75 -8.71 4.24
N ASP A 206 5.68 -8.92 2.92
CA ASP A 206 4.41 -8.97 2.20
C ASP A 206 3.49 -10.07 2.74
N LYS A 207 4.05 -11.25 3.02
CA LYS A 207 3.32 -12.37 3.63
C LYS A 207 2.74 -12.00 4.99
N GLU A 208 3.53 -11.40 5.87
CA GLU A 208 3.09 -11.01 7.22
C GLU A 208 2.10 -9.84 7.18
N MET A 209 2.29 -8.89 6.26
CA MET A 209 1.37 -7.80 5.98
C MET A 209 0.00 -8.34 5.55
N ILE A 210 -0.06 -9.25 4.57
CA ILE A 210 -1.31 -9.87 4.13
C ILE A 210 -1.94 -10.72 5.24
N ALA A 211 -1.14 -11.46 6.00
CA ALA A 211 -1.63 -12.24 7.14
C ALA A 211 -2.29 -11.35 8.20
N LEU A 212 -1.69 -10.18 8.50
CA LEU A 212 -2.27 -9.20 9.41
C LEU A 212 -3.62 -8.70 8.90
N ILE A 213 -3.71 -8.26 7.66
CA ILE A 213 -4.97 -7.74 7.10
C ILE A 213 -6.06 -8.83 7.11
N LYS A 214 -5.73 -10.07 6.74
CA LYS A 214 -6.67 -11.20 6.75
C LYS A 214 -7.05 -11.68 8.15
N SER A 215 -6.25 -11.38 9.17
CA SER A 215 -6.57 -11.72 10.56
C SER A 215 -7.75 -10.91 11.12
N ILE A 216 -8.09 -9.80 10.46
CA ILE A 216 -9.19 -8.93 10.83
C ILE A 216 -10.35 -9.16 9.86
N LYS A 217 -11.48 -9.64 10.39
CA LYS A 217 -12.70 -9.84 9.61
C LYS A 217 -13.19 -8.49 9.06
N ASP A 218 -13.56 -8.49 7.78
CA ASP A 218 -14.12 -7.34 7.07
C ASP A 218 -13.27 -6.07 7.22
N PHE A 219 -11.94 -6.22 7.23
CA PHE A 219 -10.99 -5.11 7.40
C PHE A 219 -11.28 -3.92 6.47
N GLN A 220 -11.68 -4.21 5.23
CA GLN A 220 -12.01 -3.23 4.20
C GLN A 220 -13.20 -2.32 4.58
N GLU A 221 -14.09 -2.77 5.47
CA GLU A 221 -15.26 -2.01 5.93
C GLU A 221 -14.95 -1.16 7.17
N LEU A 222 -13.81 -1.41 7.83
CA LEU A 222 -13.44 -0.66 9.04
C LEU A 222 -13.07 0.80 8.70
N PRO A 223 -13.53 1.78 9.50
CA PRO A 223 -13.25 3.18 9.26
C PRO A 223 -11.76 3.48 9.46
N ILE A 224 -11.24 4.37 8.62
CA ILE A 224 -9.90 4.92 8.75
C ILE A 224 -10.01 6.23 9.53
N ILE A 225 -9.40 6.27 10.71
CA ILE A 225 -9.42 7.44 11.60
C ILE A 225 -8.04 8.06 11.60
N LYS A 226 -7.88 9.19 10.93
CA LYS A 226 -6.61 9.94 10.95
C LYS A 226 -6.29 10.39 12.38
N ILE A 227 -5.09 10.06 12.85
CA ILE A 227 -4.62 10.39 14.21
C ILE A 227 -3.63 11.54 14.17
N TRP A 228 -2.66 11.46 13.27
CA TRP A 228 -1.54 12.38 13.21
C TRP A 228 -1.09 12.57 11.77
N GLU A 229 -0.78 13.81 11.42
CA GLU A 229 -0.25 14.17 10.11
C GLU A 229 0.62 15.39 10.33
N LYS A 230 1.94 15.20 10.31
CA LYS A 230 2.89 16.28 10.58
C LYS A 230 3.91 16.36 9.45
N LYS A 231 3.61 17.26 8.51
CA LYS A 231 4.44 17.54 7.34
C LYS A 231 5.87 17.93 7.70
N ALA A 232 6.08 18.73 8.74
CA ALA A 232 7.43 19.14 9.14
C ALA A 232 8.33 17.97 9.59
N ASP A 233 7.72 16.87 10.05
CA ASP A 233 8.44 15.70 10.56
C ASP A 233 8.43 14.53 9.56
N ASN A 234 7.66 14.64 8.46
CA ASN A 234 7.31 13.53 7.55
C ASN A 234 6.67 12.32 8.26
N VAL A 235 5.82 12.58 9.27
CA VAL A 235 5.13 11.54 10.05
C VAL A 235 3.64 11.47 9.72
N LEU A 236 3.16 10.26 9.50
CA LEU A 236 1.75 9.92 9.31
C LEU A 236 1.32 8.86 10.32
N ALA A 237 0.18 9.06 10.98
CA ALA A 237 -0.45 8.02 11.78
C ALA A 237 -1.97 8.02 11.64
N TYR A 238 -2.55 6.83 11.59
CA TYR A 238 -3.99 6.64 11.57
C TYR A 238 -4.36 5.29 12.19
N MET A 239 -5.60 5.19 12.63
CA MET A 239 -6.17 3.94 13.14
C MET A 239 -7.13 3.33 12.13
N ARG A 240 -7.19 1.99 12.15
CA ARG A 240 -8.23 1.23 11.48
C ARG A 240 -8.61 0.04 12.34
N GLY A 241 -9.84 0.06 12.87
CA GLY A 241 -10.24 -0.82 13.97
C GLY A 241 -9.37 -0.58 15.20
N ASP A 242 -8.86 -1.66 15.80
CA ASP A 242 -7.97 -1.63 16.97
C ASP A 242 -6.48 -1.49 16.59
N LEU A 243 -6.16 -1.32 15.30
CA LEU A 243 -4.80 -1.13 14.82
C LEU A 243 -4.45 0.35 14.67
N LEU A 244 -3.28 0.74 15.16
CA LEU A 244 -2.64 2.02 14.97
C LEU A 244 -1.44 1.84 14.03
N PHE A 245 -1.50 2.47 12.87
CA PHE A 245 -0.42 2.50 11.89
C PHE A 245 0.35 3.80 12.06
N ILE A 246 1.67 3.72 12.18
CA ILE A 246 2.57 4.86 12.33
C ILE A 246 3.66 4.75 11.28
N TYR A 247 3.89 5.80 10.52
CA TYR A 247 4.90 5.89 9.46
C TYR A 247 5.81 7.09 9.74
N ASN A 248 7.11 6.85 9.69
CA ASN A 248 8.12 7.90 9.61
C ASN A 248 8.77 7.87 8.22
N PHE A 249 8.27 8.73 7.32
CA PHE A 249 8.85 8.92 5.98
C PHE A 249 10.05 9.87 5.98
N ASN A 250 10.52 10.33 7.14
CA ASN A 250 11.71 11.16 7.20
C ASN A 250 12.95 10.34 6.79
N PRO A 251 13.79 10.83 5.88
CA PRO A 251 14.94 10.07 5.38
C PRO A 251 16.11 9.99 6.36
N THR A 252 16.16 10.87 7.37
CA THR A 252 17.33 10.98 8.26
C THR A 252 16.99 11.08 9.73
N GLN A 253 15.85 11.68 10.08
CA GLN A 253 15.48 11.93 11.46
C GLN A 253 14.71 10.76 12.06
N SER A 254 15.26 10.21 13.14
CA SER A 254 14.56 9.31 14.05
C SER A 254 14.03 10.11 15.24
N PHE A 255 12.82 9.80 15.70
CA PHE A 255 12.22 10.55 16.81
C PHE A 255 12.06 9.67 18.05
N THR A 256 12.65 10.08 19.17
CA THR A 256 12.43 9.50 20.48
C THR A 256 11.25 10.15 21.17
N ASP A 257 10.47 9.38 21.93
CA ASP A 257 9.30 9.86 22.67
C ASP A 257 8.29 10.64 21.82
N TYR A 258 8.12 10.25 20.56
CA TYR A 258 7.22 10.94 19.63
C TYR A 258 5.78 10.79 20.09
N GLY A 259 5.20 11.89 20.53
CA GLY A 259 3.87 11.94 21.15
C GLY A 259 2.76 12.09 20.12
N MET A 260 1.74 11.23 20.20
CA MET A 260 0.49 11.34 19.42
C MET A 260 -0.73 11.05 20.29
N LEU A 261 -1.85 11.72 20.00
CA LEU A 261 -3.10 11.55 20.72
C LEU A 261 -3.93 10.40 20.18
N VAL A 262 -4.03 9.32 20.95
CA VAL A 262 -4.75 8.09 20.59
C VAL A 262 -5.78 7.74 21.66
N PRO A 263 -6.75 6.85 21.39
CA PRO A 263 -7.61 6.30 22.43
C PRO A 263 -6.81 5.74 23.60
N GLU A 264 -7.23 6.01 24.83
CA GLU A 264 -6.48 5.56 26.01
C GLU A 264 -6.37 4.03 26.05
N GLY A 265 -5.22 3.52 26.51
CA GLY A 265 -5.04 2.10 26.75
C GLY A 265 -3.62 1.63 26.47
N GLU A 266 -3.55 0.33 26.24
CA GLU A 266 -2.32 -0.43 26.06
C GLU A 266 -2.19 -0.88 24.61
N TYR A 267 -1.01 -0.62 24.04
CA TYR A 267 -0.68 -0.86 22.65
C TYR A 267 0.54 -1.78 22.56
N LYS A 268 0.44 -2.82 21.74
CA LYS A 268 1.53 -3.76 21.49
C LYS A 268 1.90 -3.78 20.02
N VAL A 269 3.20 -3.80 19.72
CA VAL A 269 3.69 -3.96 18.34
C VAL A 269 3.30 -5.33 17.81
N ILE A 270 2.69 -5.34 16.61
CA ILE A 270 2.26 -6.56 15.93
C ILE A 270 2.90 -6.74 14.55
N LEU A 271 3.43 -5.66 13.98
CA LEU A 271 4.20 -5.67 12.74
C LEU A 271 5.12 -4.45 12.74
N ASN A 272 6.40 -4.65 12.46
CA ASN A 272 7.37 -3.57 12.40
C ASN A 272 8.27 -3.74 11.18
N THR A 273 8.28 -2.76 10.29
CA THR A 273 9.10 -2.83 9.08
C THR A 273 10.60 -2.85 9.39
N ASP A 274 11.02 -2.37 10.56
CA ASP A 274 12.43 -2.32 10.97
C ASP A 274 12.95 -3.65 11.53
N GLU A 275 12.11 -4.70 11.64
CA GLU A 275 12.58 -6.01 12.06
C GLU A 275 13.67 -6.56 11.12
N LYS A 276 14.70 -7.20 11.68
CA LYS A 276 15.81 -7.79 10.91
C LYS A 276 15.35 -8.85 9.91
N ARG A 277 14.27 -9.59 10.23
CA ARG A 277 13.68 -10.57 9.29
C ARG A 277 13.09 -9.94 8.04
N PHE A 278 12.84 -8.64 8.06
CA PHE A 278 12.39 -7.86 6.90
C PHE A 278 13.50 -6.94 6.37
N GLY A 279 14.76 -7.16 6.74
CA GLY A 279 15.88 -6.35 6.28
C GLY A 279 15.95 -4.95 6.90
N GLY A 280 15.27 -4.72 8.03
CA GLY A 280 15.47 -3.52 8.85
C GLY A 280 16.64 -3.66 9.83
N PHE A 281 16.88 -2.62 10.62
CA PHE A 281 18.02 -2.53 11.53
C PHE A 281 17.73 -3.10 12.93
N GLY A 282 16.46 -3.26 13.30
CA GLY A 282 16.03 -3.78 14.60
C GLY A 282 16.35 -2.81 15.73
N LEU A 283 16.04 -1.53 15.54
CA LEU A 283 16.37 -0.44 16.48
C LEU A 283 15.36 -0.32 17.63
N THR A 284 14.26 -1.06 17.58
CA THR A 284 13.13 -1.02 18.52
C THR A 284 12.97 -2.38 19.22
N ASN A 285 12.48 -2.35 20.47
CA ASN A 285 12.10 -3.56 21.20
C ASN A 285 10.59 -3.77 21.11
N ASP A 286 10.17 -4.68 20.23
CA ASP A 286 8.77 -4.95 19.93
C ASP A 286 8.03 -5.75 21.02
N GLU A 287 8.76 -6.29 22.01
CA GLU A 287 8.17 -6.92 23.19
C GLU A 287 7.62 -5.89 24.18
N MET A 288 8.00 -4.62 24.05
CA MET A 288 7.58 -3.56 24.96
C MET A 288 6.11 -3.21 24.73
N HIS A 289 5.37 -3.10 25.83
CA HIS A 289 4.00 -2.60 25.83
C HIS A 289 4.02 -1.08 25.97
N HIS A 290 3.26 -0.39 25.12
CA HIS A 290 3.17 1.07 25.11
C HIS A 290 1.85 1.51 25.74
N PHE A 291 1.94 2.34 26.78
CA PHE A 291 0.78 2.84 27.51
C PHE A 291 0.55 4.31 27.17
N SER A 292 -0.71 4.68 26.95
CA SER A 292 -1.08 6.08 26.80
C SER A 292 -0.98 6.81 28.14
N ASN A 293 -0.40 8.00 28.16
CA ASN A 293 -0.41 8.89 29.32
C ASN A 293 -1.69 9.72 29.32
N TYR A 294 -2.42 9.68 30.45
CA TYR A 294 -3.63 10.46 30.66
C TYR A 294 -3.36 11.96 30.54
N ASP A 295 -4.31 12.68 29.95
CA ASP A 295 -4.32 14.15 29.88
C ASP A 295 -5.74 14.66 30.17
N GLU A 296 -5.88 15.49 31.21
CA GLU A 296 -7.18 15.99 31.67
C GLU A 296 -7.94 16.76 30.58
N LEU A 297 -7.22 17.43 29.66
CA LEU A 297 -7.82 18.15 28.55
C LEU A 297 -8.54 17.21 27.56
N TYR A 298 -8.07 15.96 27.44
CA TYR A 298 -8.56 14.99 26.46
C TYR A 298 -9.41 13.88 27.06
N LYS A 299 -9.63 13.89 28.39
CA LYS A 299 -10.51 12.95 29.10
C LYS A 299 -11.89 12.82 28.45
N LYS A 300 -12.50 13.94 28.05
CA LYS A 300 -13.84 13.95 27.43
C LYS A 300 -13.89 13.21 26.09
N HIS A 301 -12.74 13.05 25.43
CA HIS A 301 -12.59 12.35 24.16
C HIS A 301 -12.01 10.94 24.32
N ASN A 302 -11.78 10.49 25.56
CA ASN A 302 -11.14 9.21 25.88
C ASN A 302 -9.80 9.03 25.16
N LYS A 303 -8.99 10.09 25.10
CA LYS A 303 -7.68 10.10 24.44
C LYS A 303 -6.55 10.42 25.42
N GLY A 304 -5.41 9.80 25.20
CA GLY A 304 -4.16 10.06 25.91
C GLY A 304 -2.96 10.13 24.97
N TRP A 305 -1.82 10.57 25.49
CA TRP A 305 -0.58 10.68 24.75
C TRP A 305 0.17 9.35 24.72
N LEU A 306 0.25 8.74 23.54
CA LEU A 306 1.15 7.62 23.29
C LEU A 306 2.50 8.16 22.82
N LYS A 307 3.58 7.71 23.46
CA LYS A 307 4.95 8.05 23.08
C LYS A 307 5.65 6.81 22.56
N VAL A 308 6.21 6.91 21.36
CA VAL A 308 6.91 5.81 20.69
C VAL A 308 8.25 6.29 20.12
N TYR A 309 9.23 5.40 20.06
CA TYR A 309 10.42 5.61 19.26
C TYR A 309 10.12 5.20 17.82
N ILE A 310 10.31 6.12 16.87
CA ILE A 310 10.05 5.89 15.44
C ILE A 310 11.32 6.20 14.62
N PRO A 311 12.11 5.18 14.24
CA PRO A 311 13.30 5.39 13.40
C PRO A 311 12.96 5.96 12.02
N ALA A 312 13.93 6.62 11.38
CA ALA A 312 13.81 7.11 10.01
C ALA A 312 13.49 5.98 9.03
N HIS A 313 12.62 6.23 8.03
CA HIS A 313 12.16 5.24 7.06
C HIS A 313 11.64 3.94 7.68
N THR A 314 10.74 4.06 8.66
CA THR A 314 10.08 2.89 9.26
C THR A 314 8.57 3.08 9.35
N ALA A 315 7.86 1.96 9.36
CA ALA A 315 6.47 1.90 9.77
C ALA A 315 6.29 0.81 10.83
N VAL A 316 5.47 1.14 11.83
CA VAL A 316 5.12 0.22 12.91
C VAL A 316 3.60 0.17 13.04
N VAL A 317 3.08 -1.03 13.26
CA VAL A 317 1.67 -1.28 13.53
C VAL A 317 1.53 -1.78 14.95
N LEU A 318 0.75 -1.04 15.74
CA LEU A 318 0.42 -1.41 17.11
C LEU A 318 -1.04 -1.84 17.19
N LYS A 319 -1.34 -2.83 18.03
CA LYS A 319 -2.70 -3.24 18.35
C LYS A 319 -3.07 -2.80 19.76
N ARG A 320 -4.22 -2.16 19.91
CA ARG A 320 -4.82 -1.87 21.23
C ARG A 320 -5.37 -3.17 21.82
N ILE A 321 -4.88 -3.57 23.00
CA ILE A 321 -5.17 -4.90 23.60
C ILE A 321 -6.20 -4.83 24.73
N ASN A 322 -6.18 -3.77 25.55
CA ASN A 322 -7.09 -3.58 26.67
C ASN A 322 -7.97 -2.35 26.40
N LYS A 323 -9.29 -2.56 26.29
CA LYS A 323 -10.27 -1.55 25.86
C LYS A 323 -10.80 -0.68 26.99
#